data_AF-A0A0F0HK56-F1
#
_entry.id   AF-A0A0F0HK56-F1
#
_cell.length_a   1.000
_cell.length_b   1.000
_cell.length_c   1.000
_cell.angle_alpha   90.00
_cell.angle_beta   90.00
_cell.angle_gamma   90.00
#
_symmetry.space_group_name_H-M   'P 1'
#
loop_
_entity.id
_entity.type
_entity.pdbx_description
1 polymer ?
#
loop_
_entity_poly.entity_id
_entity_poly.type
_entity_poly.pdbx_seq_one_letter_code
_entity_poly.pdbx_strand_id
1 'polypeptide(L)'
;LSAYPDYGLVRKRADFDELLVRQAEKAGARLYDRCNVSGPVLDDRTGRTVGVTARLGQDKRPVPLRAPLVVAADGNSTRPSLALGPHRRQDRPTGAPYPPYFHSPRHHHHYLQPSLELCDNRDRQKHPLPGSGRLFAMGAGTSTVRLRTLT
;
A
#
# COMPACT_ATOMS: atom_id res chain seq x y z
N LEU A 1 2.27 30.69 -1.43
CA LEU A 1 2.03 29.41 -2.15
C LEU A 1 3.33 28.60 -2.41
N SER A 2 4.36 28.71 -1.57
CA SER A 2 5.72 28.18 -1.88
C SER A 2 6.13 26.93 -1.06
N ALA A 3 5.20 26.16 -0.52
CA ALA A 3 5.54 25.12 0.46
C ALA A 3 5.94 23.76 -0.14
N TYR A 4 5.88 23.58 -1.47
CA TYR A 4 6.12 22.27 -2.10
C TYR A 4 7.05 22.39 -3.30
N PRO A 5 7.91 21.37 -3.54
CA PRO A 5 8.72 21.31 -4.74
C PRO A 5 7.84 21.25 -6.00
N ASP A 6 8.36 21.74 -7.11
CA ASP A 6 7.75 21.68 -8.44
C ASP A 6 7.93 20.32 -9.14
N TYR A 7 8.44 19.32 -8.42
CA TYR A 7 8.69 17.97 -8.90
C TYR A 7 8.09 16.88 -8.00
N GLY A 8 7.84 15.72 -8.61
CA GLY A 8 7.47 14.49 -7.93
C GLY A 8 8.57 13.44 -8.05
N LEU A 9 8.60 12.48 -7.13
CA LEU A 9 9.53 11.36 -7.18
C LEU A 9 8.81 10.07 -7.54
N VAL A 10 9.46 9.27 -8.37
CA VAL A 10 9.02 7.92 -8.72
C VAL A 10 10.03 6.93 -8.17
N ARG A 11 9.56 5.99 -7.35
CA ARG A 11 10.41 4.96 -6.72
C ARG A 11 9.63 3.68 -6.51
N LYS A 12 10.32 2.53 -6.57
CA LYS A 12 9.70 1.24 -6.26
C LYS A 12 9.22 1.28 -4.81
N ARG A 13 7.97 0.86 -4.58
CA ARG A 13 7.35 0.92 -3.25
C ARG A 13 8.13 0.12 -2.21
N ALA A 14 8.59 -1.09 -2.54
CA ALA A 14 9.36 -1.91 -1.62
C ALA A 14 10.64 -1.20 -1.11
N ASP A 15 11.35 -0.52 -2.01
CA ASP A 15 12.58 0.20 -1.69
C ASP A 15 12.31 1.48 -0.88
N PHE A 16 11.26 2.22 -1.22
CA PHE A 16 10.87 3.40 -0.43
C PHE A 16 10.36 3.02 0.97
N ASP A 17 9.51 2.01 1.07
CA ASP A 17 8.95 1.54 2.33
C ASP A 17 10.07 1.00 3.25
N GLU A 18 11.08 0.31 2.69
CA GLU A 18 12.29 -0.12 3.41
C GLU A 18 13.10 1.09 3.95
N LEU A 19 13.33 2.11 3.13
CA LEU A 19 14.03 3.31 3.60
C LEU A 19 13.31 3.99 4.77
N LEU A 20 11.99 4.09 4.70
CA LEU A 20 11.19 4.68 5.76
C LEU A 20 11.31 3.88 7.06
N VAL A 21 11.19 2.55 6.99
CA VAL A 21 11.25 1.72 8.20
C VAL A 21 12.65 1.74 8.83
N ARG A 22 13.72 1.68 8.01
CA ARG A 22 15.10 1.79 8.52
C ARG A 22 15.37 3.14 9.15
N GLN A 23 14.75 4.19 8.65
CA GLN A 23 14.92 5.51 9.26
C GLN A 23 14.16 5.64 10.58
N ALA A 24 13.00 4.99 10.71
CA ALA A 24 12.31 4.88 12.00
C ALA A 24 13.14 4.08 13.03
N GLU A 25 13.78 2.97 12.61
CA GLU A 25 14.69 2.21 13.49
C GLU A 25 15.87 3.06 13.96
N LYS A 26 16.51 3.80 13.05
CA LYS A 26 17.60 4.74 13.40
C LYS A 26 17.14 5.83 14.36
N ALA A 27 15.88 6.26 14.27
CA ALA A 27 15.27 7.19 15.22
C ALA A 27 14.87 6.53 16.56
N GLY A 28 15.08 5.22 16.72
CA GLY A 28 14.87 4.48 17.97
C GLY A 28 13.62 3.61 18.00
N ALA A 29 12.87 3.49 16.90
CA ALA A 29 11.76 2.54 16.84
C ALA A 29 12.28 1.09 16.92
N ARG A 30 11.54 0.23 17.63
CA ARG A 30 11.80 -1.22 17.64
C ARG A 30 10.99 -1.88 16.54
N LEU A 31 11.67 -2.43 15.53
CA LEU A 31 11.03 -3.13 14.43
C LEU A 31 10.92 -4.63 14.73
N TYR A 32 9.74 -5.19 14.48
CA TYR A 32 9.51 -6.64 14.48
C TYR A 32 9.07 -7.07 13.08
N ASP A 33 10.00 -7.63 12.31
CA ASP A 33 9.71 -8.19 11.00
C ASP A 33 9.05 -9.57 11.09
N ARG A 34 8.32 -9.95 10.03
CA ARG A 34 7.57 -11.23 9.96
C ARG A 34 6.61 -11.42 11.15
N CYS A 35 6.15 -10.30 11.73
CA CYS A 35 5.28 -10.25 12.89
C CYS A 35 3.86 -9.92 12.45
N ASN A 36 2.98 -10.92 12.39
CA ASN A 36 1.59 -10.70 11.99
C ASN A 36 0.72 -10.44 13.22
N VAL A 37 -0.01 -9.32 13.23
CA VAL A 37 -0.97 -8.98 14.29
C VAL A 37 -2.33 -9.61 13.99
N SER A 38 -2.83 -10.43 14.92
CA SER A 38 -4.11 -11.13 14.75
C SER A 38 -5.31 -10.36 15.30
N GLY A 39 -5.10 -9.43 16.24
CA GLY A 39 -6.18 -8.65 16.82
C GLY A 39 -5.75 -7.79 18.01
N PRO A 40 -6.64 -6.89 18.47
CA PRO A 40 -6.40 -6.07 19.64
C PRO A 40 -6.47 -6.92 20.92
N VAL A 41 -5.74 -6.48 21.95
CA VAL A 41 -5.97 -6.93 23.33
C VAL A 41 -6.83 -5.86 24.00
N LEU A 42 -7.97 -6.27 24.54
CA LEU A 42 -8.92 -5.37 25.19
C LEU A 42 -8.79 -5.45 26.72
N ASP A 43 -9.10 -4.34 27.37
CA ASP A 43 -9.33 -4.27 28.80
C ASP A 43 -10.77 -4.66 29.10
N ASP A 44 -10.99 -5.72 29.87
CA ASP A 44 -12.33 -6.30 30.07
C ASP A 44 -13.31 -5.35 30.78
N ARG A 45 -12.81 -4.39 31.56
CA ARG A 45 -13.64 -3.45 32.32
C ARG A 45 -14.07 -2.25 31.49
N THR A 46 -13.19 -1.78 30.60
CA THR A 46 -13.37 -0.52 29.87
C THR A 46 -13.59 -0.71 28.37
N GLY A 47 -13.33 -1.90 27.83
CA GLY A 47 -13.35 -2.20 26.40
C GLY A 47 -12.23 -1.53 25.61
N ARG A 48 -11.27 -0.88 26.26
CA ARG A 48 -10.19 -0.14 25.60
C ARG A 48 -9.14 -1.09 25.02
N THR A 49 -8.60 -0.74 23.86
CA THR A 49 -7.42 -1.43 23.33
C THR A 49 -6.20 -1.06 24.17
N VAL A 50 -5.54 -2.07 24.70
CA VAL A 50 -4.38 -1.97 25.60
C VAL A 50 -3.16 -2.73 25.06
N GLY A 51 -3.21 -3.08 23.78
CA GLY A 51 -2.17 -3.85 23.11
C GLY A 51 -2.69 -4.61 21.90
N VAL A 52 -1.85 -5.51 21.40
CA VAL A 52 -2.16 -6.39 20.27
C VAL A 52 -1.63 -7.79 20.52
N THR A 53 -2.31 -8.79 19.98
CA THR A 53 -1.77 -10.16 19.92
C THR A 53 -1.03 -10.32 18.59
N ALA A 54 0.26 -10.61 18.67
CA ALA A 54 1.14 -10.77 17.53
C ALA A 54 1.65 -12.22 17.42
N ARG A 55 1.96 -12.68 16.21
CA ARG A 55 2.59 -13.98 15.98
C ARG A 55 4.08 -13.79 15.78
N LEU A 56 4.89 -14.36 16.68
CA LEU A 56 6.35 -14.21 16.73
C LEU A 56 7.08 -15.56 16.64
N GLY A 57 8.33 -15.51 16.18
CA GLY A 57 9.19 -16.67 16.01
C GLY A 57 8.83 -17.53 14.79
N GLN A 58 9.63 -18.57 14.54
CA GLN A 58 9.40 -19.50 13.42
C GLN A 58 8.06 -20.24 13.57
N ASP A 59 7.71 -20.61 14.80
CA ASP A 59 6.46 -21.29 15.15
C ASP A 59 5.21 -20.40 15.09
N LYS A 60 5.37 -19.09 14.82
CA LYS A 60 4.27 -18.11 14.79
C LYS A 60 3.43 -18.11 16.08
N ARG A 61 4.08 -18.26 17.24
CA ARG A 61 3.40 -18.32 18.54
C ARG A 61 2.69 -17.00 18.83
N PRO A 62 1.42 -17.03 19.28
CA PRO A 62 0.72 -15.83 19.73
C PRO A 62 1.37 -15.27 20.99
N VAL A 63 1.71 -13.98 20.96
CA VAL A 63 2.31 -13.23 22.07
C VAL A 63 1.57 -11.90 22.22
N PRO A 64 1.09 -11.55 23.43
CA PRO A 64 0.51 -10.24 23.69
C PRO A 64 1.61 -9.19 23.82
N LEU A 65 1.49 -8.10 23.05
CA LEU A 65 2.30 -6.90 23.16
C LEU A 65 1.41 -5.78 23.72
N ARG A 66 1.74 -5.26 24.89
CA ARG A 66 0.95 -4.22 25.58
C ARG A 66 1.46 -2.82 25.24
N ALA A 67 0.53 -1.90 25.01
CA ALA A 67 0.83 -0.50 24.78
C ALA A 67 -0.36 0.38 25.19
N PRO A 68 -0.13 1.61 25.70
CA PRO A 68 -1.21 2.54 26.05
C PRO A 68 -1.93 3.11 24.81
N LEU A 69 -1.27 3.09 23.65
CA LEU A 69 -1.82 3.55 22.38
C LEU A 69 -1.43 2.55 21.27
N VAL A 70 -2.39 2.21 20.42
CA VAL A 70 -2.19 1.35 19.25
C VAL A 70 -2.63 2.12 18.01
N VAL A 71 -1.75 2.20 17.01
CA VAL A 71 -2.04 2.84 15.73
C VAL A 71 -2.16 1.76 14.66
N ALA A 72 -3.32 1.64 14.04
CA ALA A 72 -3.54 0.73 12.91
C ALA A 72 -3.01 1.37 11.61
N ALA A 73 -1.90 0.84 11.09
CA ALA A 73 -1.27 1.27 9.84
C ALA A 73 -1.12 0.10 8.84
N ASP A 74 -2.07 -0.82 8.86
CA ASP A 74 -2.06 -2.13 8.18
C ASP A 74 -2.72 -2.13 6.77
N GLY A 75 -3.03 -0.94 6.25
CA GLY A 75 -3.50 -0.73 4.89
C GLY A 75 -4.93 -1.23 4.63
N ASN A 76 -5.28 -1.45 3.36
CA ASN A 76 -6.67 -1.68 2.92
C ASN A 76 -7.36 -2.91 3.55
N SER A 77 -6.61 -3.94 3.94
CA SER A 77 -7.19 -5.16 4.51
C SER A 77 -7.56 -5.04 6.00
N THR A 78 -6.97 -4.07 6.69
CA THR A 78 -7.09 -3.73 8.12
C THR A 78 -7.76 -4.74 9.09
N ARG A 79 -7.20 -5.95 9.22
CA ARG A 79 -7.82 -7.05 10.00
C ARG A 79 -7.98 -6.72 11.50
N PRO A 80 -6.93 -6.22 12.19
CA PRO A 80 -7.05 -5.71 13.55
C PRO A 80 -8.18 -4.71 13.75
N SER A 81 -8.39 -3.77 12.82
CA SER A 81 -9.44 -2.77 12.95
C SER A 81 -10.82 -3.38 12.75
N LEU A 82 -10.99 -4.31 11.81
CA LEU A 82 -12.27 -5.02 11.62
C LEU A 82 -12.69 -5.80 12.89
N ALA A 83 -11.74 -6.29 13.67
CA ALA A 83 -12.01 -6.97 14.94
C ALA A 83 -12.61 -6.03 16.02
N LEU A 84 -12.54 -4.71 15.83
CA LEU A 84 -13.16 -3.72 16.70
C LEU A 84 -14.61 -3.37 16.30
N GLY A 85 -15.16 -3.98 15.25
CA GLY A 85 -16.53 -3.75 14.79
C GLY A 85 -16.74 -2.92 13.52
N PRO A 86 -15.80 -2.07 13.04
CA PRO A 86 -15.92 -1.49 11.70
C PRO A 86 -16.09 -2.55 10.62
N HIS A 87 -16.90 -2.23 9.61
CA HIS A 87 -17.14 -3.10 8.46
C HIS A 87 -16.85 -2.39 7.15
N ARG A 88 -16.40 -3.18 6.16
CA ARG A 88 -16.20 -2.67 4.80
C ARG A 88 -17.54 -2.20 4.24
N ARG A 89 -17.55 -0.96 3.77
CA ARG A 89 -18.63 -0.40 2.96
C ARG A 89 -18.69 -1.10 1.60
N GLN A 90 -19.76 -1.86 1.37
CA GLN A 90 -19.98 -2.59 0.11
C GLN A 90 -20.67 -1.71 -0.95
N ASP A 91 -21.26 -0.59 -0.53
CA ASP A 91 -21.92 0.42 -1.37
C ASP A 91 -20.95 1.26 -2.21
N ARG A 92 -19.63 1.00 -2.13
CA ARG A 92 -18.60 1.78 -2.83
C ARG A 92 -17.69 0.92 -3.69
N PRO A 93 -17.52 1.28 -4.98
CA PRO A 93 -16.61 0.57 -5.86
C PRO A 93 -15.18 0.73 -5.34
N THR A 94 -14.47 -0.40 -5.22
CA THR A 94 -13.07 -0.42 -4.80
C THR A 94 -12.23 -0.90 -5.99
N GLY A 95 -11.40 -0.02 -6.54
CA GLY A 95 -10.43 -0.41 -7.55
C GLY A 95 -9.21 -1.07 -6.91
N ALA A 96 -8.80 -2.24 -7.41
CA ALA A 96 -7.53 -2.86 -7.07
C ALA A 96 -6.50 -2.54 -8.17
N PRO A 97 -5.60 -1.56 -7.98
CA PRO A 97 -4.54 -1.35 -8.95
C PRO A 97 -3.54 -2.51 -8.84
N TYR A 98 -3.29 -3.17 -9.97
CA TYR A 98 -2.15 -4.07 -10.13
C TYR A 98 -1.07 -3.31 -10.91
N PRO A 99 0.04 -2.91 -10.27
CA PRO A 99 1.14 -2.26 -10.97
C PRO A 99 2.23 -3.28 -11.31
N PRO A 100 2.20 -3.90 -12.51
CA PRO A 100 3.36 -4.62 -13.00
C PRO A 100 4.53 -3.67 -13.26
N TYR A 101 5.75 -4.20 -13.13
CA TYR A 101 6.98 -3.54 -13.55
C TYR A 101 7.44 -4.17 -14.86
N PHE A 102 7.82 -3.34 -15.83
CA PHE A 102 8.27 -3.79 -17.14
C PHE A 102 9.61 -3.16 -17.48
N HIS A 103 10.43 -3.88 -18.25
CA HIS A 103 11.57 -3.28 -18.92
C HIS A 103 11.10 -2.36 -20.03
N SER A 104 11.64 -1.15 -20.09
CA SER A 104 11.25 -0.17 -21.11
C SER A 104 12.38 0.79 -21.41
N PRO A 105 12.71 1.04 -22.68
CA PRO A 105 13.69 2.08 -23.03
C PRO A 105 13.23 3.50 -22.63
N ARG A 106 11.95 3.67 -22.28
CA ARG A 106 11.38 4.95 -21.78
C ARG A 106 11.52 5.12 -20.26
N HIS A 107 12.39 4.35 -19.60
CA HIS A 107 12.58 4.40 -18.15
C HIS A 107 13.20 5.70 -17.61
N HIS A 108 13.65 6.61 -18.47
CA HIS A 108 14.19 7.93 -18.10
C HIS A 108 13.24 9.10 -18.40
N HIS A 109 11.98 8.83 -18.74
CA HIS A 109 11.04 9.89 -19.08
C HIS A 109 10.73 10.77 -17.86
N HIS A 110 10.86 12.10 -17.99
CA HIS A 110 10.68 13.04 -16.88
C HIS A 110 9.22 13.32 -16.53
N TYR A 111 8.29 13.03 -17.45
CA TYR A 111 6.87 13.30 -17.26
C TYR A 111 6.07 12.02 -17.01
N LEU A 112 5.11 12.11 -16.09
CA LEU A 112 4.01 11.17 -15.96
C LEU A 112 3.20 11.17 -17.27
N GLN A 113 2.98 10.00 -17.85
CA GLN A 113 2.12 9.88 -19.03
C GLN A 113 0.74 9.34 -18.61
N PRO A 114 -0.27 10.21 -18.46
CA PRO A 114 -1.64 9.77 -18.27
C PRO A 114 -2.26 9.32 -19.59
N SER A 115 -3.09 8.29 -19.53
CA SER A 115 -3.96 7.87 -20.62
C SER A 115 -5.38 7.82 -20.08
N LEU A 116 -6.22 8.76 -20.55
CA LEU A 116 -7.61 8.87 -20.15
C LEU A 116 -8.47 7.77 -20.77
N GLU A 117 -8.10 7.33 -21.97
CA GLU A 117 -8.70 6.22 -22.69
C GLU A 117 -7.67 5.12 -22.90
N LEU A 118 -8.08 3.89 -22.60
CA LEU A 118 -7.33 2.68 -22.93
C LEU A 118 -8.06 1.99 -24.08
N CYS A 119 -7.35 1.57 -25.12
CA CYS A 119 -7.93 0.81 -26.22
C CYS A 119 -7.48 -0.64 -26.16
N ASP A 120 -8.41 -1.55 -26.40
CA ASP A 120 -8.10 -2.91 -26.79
C ASP A 120 -7.55 -2.91 -28.23
N ASN A 121 -6.34 -3.44 -28.39
CA ASN A 121 -5.65 -3.51 -29.69
C ASN A 121 -5.51 -4.96 -30.18
N ARG A 122 -6.28 -5.91 -29.64
CA ARG A 122 -6.25 -7.32 -30.08
C ARG A 122 -6.83 -7.52 -31.48
N ASP A 123 -7.79 -6.68 -31.87
CA ASP A 123 -8.40 -6.69 -33.20
C ASP A 123 -8.07 -5.41 -33.99
N ARG A 124 -8.33 -5.42 -35.32
CA ARG A 124 -8.20 -4.22 -36.17
C ARG A 124 -9.12 -3.08 -35.73
N GLN A 125 -10.21 -3.38 -35.02
CA GLN A 125 -11.09 -2.39 -34.42
C GLN A 125 -10.63 -2.07 -33.00
N LYS A 126 -10.32 -0.80 -32.73
CA LYS A 126 -9.88 -0.33 -31.42
C LYS A 126 -11.09 -0.10 -30.52
N HIS A 127 -11.41 -1.07 -29.67
CA HIS A 127 -12.51 -0.93 -28.71
C HIS A 127 -12.02 -0.21 -27.44
N PRO A 128 -12.70 0.85 -26.96
CA PRO A 128 -12.33 1.51 -25.72
C PRO A 128 -12.59 0.57 -24.52
N LEU A 129 -11.61 0.47 -23.63
CA LEU A 129 -11.70 -0.24 -22.36
C LEU A 129 -12.18 0.72 -21.26
N PRO A 130 -13.07 0.29 -20.36
CA PRO A 130 -13.51 1.13 -19.25
C PRO A 130 -12.38 1.35 -18.25
N GLY A 131 -11.78 2.53 -18.25
CA GLY A 131 -10.74 2.89 -17.28
C GLY A 131 -9.71 3.90 -17.78
N SER A 132 -8.71 4.13 -16.95
CA SER A 132 -7.60 5.04 -17.22
C SER A 132 -6.26 4.39 -16.87
N GLY A 133 -5.22 4.71 -17.64
CA GLY A 133 -3.85 4.28 -17.40
C GLY A 133 -2.94 5.43 -16.96
N ARG A 134 -1.89 5.09 -16.22
CA ARG A 134 -0.76 6.01 -15.94
C ARG A 134 0.54 5.24 -16.06
N LEU A 135 1.46 5.73 -16.87
CA LEU A 135 2.81 5.19 -16.97
C LEU A 135 3.79 6.06 -16.19
N PHE A 136 4.57 5.43 -15.33
CA PHE A 136 5.64 6.05 -14.56
C PHE A 136 6.97 5.45 -14.98
N ALA A 137 7.90 6.30 -15.40
CA ALA A 137 9.30 5.93 -15.61
C ALA A 137 9.98 5.79 -14.24
N MET A 138 10.50 4.59 -13.93
CA MET A 138 11.05 4.28 -12.60
C MET A 138 12.57 4.45 -12.52
N GLY A 139 13.23 4.71 -13.65
CA GLY A 139 14.68 4.60 -13.78
C GLY A 139 15.17 3.14 -13.86
N ALA A 140 16.49 3.00 -14.01
CA ALA A 140 17.20 1.72 -13.97
C ALA A 140 16.57 0.61 -14.84
N GLY A 141 16.24 0.94 -16.10
CA GLY A 141 15.69 -0.06 -17.03
C GLY A 141 14.18 -0.28 -16.94
N THR A 142 13.49 0.30 -15.95
CA THR A 142 12.11 -0.09 -15.60
C THR A 142 11.08 1.03 -15.66
N SER A 143 9.84 0.66 -15.99
CA SER A 143 8.64 1.50 -15.91
C SER A 143 7.51 0.72 -15.25
N THR A 144 6.53 1.40 -14.65
CA THR A 144 5.31 0.76 -14.14
C THR A 144 4.07 1.40 -14.75
N VAL A 145 3.05 0.58 -14.97
CA VAL A 145 1.73 1.01 -15.45
C VAL A 145 0.73 0.81 -14.32
N ARG A 146 0.00 1.86 -13.96
CA ARG A 146 -1.18 1.75 -13.11
C ARG A 146 -2.43 1.83 -13.96
N LEU A 147 -3.22 0.78 -13.93
CA LEU A 147 -4.54 0.73 -14.53
C LEU A 147 -5.59 0.92 -13.43
N ARG A 148 -6.61 1.73 -13.75
CA ARG A 148 -7.82 1.84 -12.94
C ARG A 148 -9.00 1.51 -13.85
N THR A 149 -9.65 0.39 -13.60
CA THR A 149 -10.96 0.06 -14.17
C THR A 149 -12.05 0.67 -13.31
N LEU A 150 -13.13 1.11 -13.92
CA LEU A 150 -14.37 1.44 -13.23
C LEU A 150 -15.25 0.20 -13.32
N THR A 151 -15.52 -0.42 -12.17
CA THR A 151 -16.47 -1.52 -11.99
C THR A 151 -17.42 -1.14 -10.87
#